data_AF-A0A377WK23-F1
#
_entry.id   AF-A0A377WK23-F1
#
_cell.length_a   1.000
_cell.length_b   1.000
_cell.length_c   1.000
_cell.angle_alpha   90.00
_cell.angle_beta   90.00
_cell.angle_gamma   90.00
#
_symmetry.space_group_name_H-M   'P 1'
#
loop_
_entity.id
_entity.type
_entity.pdbx_description
1 polymer ?
#
loop_
_entity_poly.entity_id
_entity_poly.type
_entity_poly.pdbx_seq_one_letter_code
_entity_poly.pdbx_strand_id
1 'polypeptide(L)'
;MAFYASGQLLTEDYYAANKLMKGFIGAANIDTNSRLCMSSAVTGYKRAFGADVVPCSYDDVENSDLVVLVGSNAAWAHPVLFQRLAQAKRDNPRLRIVAIDPRRTATCEIADRHLALAPGSDGGLFAGLLNALAEAGACVDGFRDGPQALAAAAAGTWRGWRPFAVCLPMRWRDSIASSSPPRGRSPSTPWESINPPAQRQM
;
A
#
# COMPACT_ATOMS: atom_id res chain seq x y z
N MET A 1 -31.68 -17.75 -14.34
CA MET A 1 -31.16 -18.33 -13.08
C MET A 1 -29.78 -17.78 -12.83
N ALA A 2 -29.42 -17.37 -11.61
CA ALA A 2 -28.09 -16.83 -11.26
C ALA A 2 -27.63 -17.41 -9.92
N PHE A 3 -26.31 -17.55 -9.73
CA PHE A 3 -25.71 -17.99 -8.48
C PHE A 3 -24.87 -16.89 -7.85
N TYR A 4 -25.12 -16.65 -6.56
CA TYR A 4 -24.25 -15.85 -5.70
C TYR A 4 -23.66 -16.77 -4.63
N ALA A 5 -22.46 -17.28 -4.89
CA ALA A 5 -21.76 -18.23 -4.04
C ALA A 5 -20.80 -17.50 -3.06
N SER A 6 -19.98 -18.27 -2.34
CA SER A 6 -19.09 -17.75 -1.29
C SER A 6 -17.65 -18.20 -1.47
N GLY A 7 -16.69 -17.33 -1.15
CA GLY A 7 -15.28 -17.68 -0.96
C GLY A 7 -14.99 -18.55 0.26
N GLN A 8 -16.02 -18.86 1.07
CA GLN A 8 -15.94 -19.80 2.18
C GLN A 8 -16.24 -21.24 1.77
N LEU A 9 -16.62 -21.48 0.51
CA LEU A 9 -16.81 -22.83 0.00
C LEU A 9 -15.46 -23.56 -0.13
N LEU A 10 -15.51 -24.89 -0.06
CA LEU A 10 -14.38 -25.73 -0.41
C LEU A 10 -14.05 -25.56 -1.89
N THR A 11 -12.80 -25.83 -2.26
CA THR A 11 -12.35 -25.68 -3.65
C THR A 11 -13.12 -26.63 -4.58
N GLU A 12 -13.42 -27.83 -4.09
CA GLU A 12 -14.20 -28.86 -4.76
C GLU A 12 -15.65 -28.42 -5.00
N ASP A 13 -16.29 -27.83 -3.99
CA ASP A 13 -17.66 -27.32 -4.09
C ASP A 13 -17.75 -26.17 -5.10
N TYR A 14 -16.77 -25.27 -5.03
CA TYR A 14 -16.67 -24.13 -5.95
C TYR A 14 -16.49 -24.60 -7.40
N TYR A 15 -15.71 -25.66 -7.59
CA TYR A 15 -15.50 -26.29 -8.89
C TYR A 15 -16.77 -26.98 -9.41
N ALA A 16 -17.44 -27.76 -8.57
CA ALA A 16 -18.70 -28.42 -8.91
C ALA A 16 -19.79 -27.41 -9.29
N ALA A 17 -19.95 -26.34 -8.51
CA ALA A 17 -20.91 -25.27 -8.80
C ALA A 17 -20.63 -24.58 -10.13
N ASN A 18 -19.36 -24.31 -10.45
CA ASN A 18 -18.98 -23.74 -11.75
C ASN A 18 -19.28 -24.69 -12.92
N LYS A 19 -18.99 -25.99 -12.76
CA LYS A 19 -19.30 -26.99 -13.79
C LYS A 19 -20.79 -27.15 -14.02
N LEU A 20 -21.59 -27.19 -12.96
CA LEU A 20 -23.04 -27.24 -13.07
C LEU A 20 -23.57 -26.01 -13.80
N MET A 21 -23.17 -24.82 -13.37
CA MET A 21 -23.71 -23.57 -13.91
C MET A 21 -23.26 -23.30 -15.35
N LYS A 22 -21.96 -23.41 -15.63
CA LYS A 22 -21.40 -23.09 -16.96
C LYS A 22 -21.50 -24.27 -17.92
N GLY A 23 -21.38 -25.50 -17.43
CA GLY A 23 -21.32 -26.70 -18.25
C GLY A 23 -22.70 -27.32 -18.53
N PHE A 24 -23.54 -27.48 -17.51
CA PHE A 24 -24.85 -28.13 -17.68
C PHE A 24 -25.98 -27.14 -17.92
N ILE A 25 -26.09 -26.11 -17.06
CA ILE A 25 -27.12 -25.07 -17.21
C ILE A 25 -26.81 -24.16 -18.41
N GLY A 26 -25.53 -24.02 -18.77
CA GLY A 26 -25.09 -23.21 -19.91
C GLY A 26 -25.17 -21.71 -19.67
N ALA A 27 -25.10 -21.27 -18.40
CA ALA A 27 -25.21 -19.87 -18.02
C ALA A 27 -23.95 -19.37 -17.30
N ALA A 28 -23.60 -18.10 -17.52
CA ALA A 28 -22.35 -17.50 -17.01
C ALA A 28 -22.54 -16.60 -15.78
N ASN A 29 -23.77 -16.39 -15.33
CA ASN A 29 -24.11 -15.56 -14.18
C ASN A 29 -23.95 -16.31 -12.85
N ILE A 30 -22.69 -16.64 -12.56
CA ILE A 30 -22.21 -17.11 -11.26
C ILE A 30 -21.15 -16.13 -10.75
N ASP A 31 -21.31 -15.72 -9.50
CA ASP A 31 -20.43 -14.75 -8.87
C ASP A 31 -20.31 -15.01 -7.37
N THR A 32 -19.38 -14.35 -6.67
CA THR A 32 -19.19 -14.54 -5.22
C THR A 32 -18.91 -13.26 -4.46
N ASN A 33 -19.06 -13.33 -3.13
CA ASN A 33 -18.62 -12.29 -2.20
C ASN A 33 -17.14 -11.90 -2.38
N SER A 34 -16.28 -12.83 -2.84
CA SER A 34 -14.88 -12.54 -3.16
C SER A 34 -14.71 -11.46 -4.23
N ARG A 35 -15.73 -11.20 -5.09
CA ARG A 35 -15.69 -10.05 -6.01
C ARG A 35 -15.54 -8.73 -5.25
N LEU A 36 -16.24 -8.58 -4.14
CA LEU A 36 -16.24 -7.34 -3.35
C LEU A 36 -14.93 -7.14 -2.58
N CYS A 37 -14.12 -8.20 -2.45
CA CYS A 37 -12.89 -8.18 -1.66
C CYS A 37 -11.65 -8.23 -2.55
N MET A 38 -11.52 -9.25 -3.40
CA MET A 38 -10.26 -9.60 -4.05
C MET A 38 -10.18 -9.21 -5.54
N SER A 39 -11.30 -8.83 -6.19
CA SER A 39 -11.30 -8.63 -7.65
C SER A 39 -10.34 -7.54 -8.15
N SER A 40 -10.17 -6.47 -7.38
CA SER A 40 -9.20 -5.39 -7.67
C SER A 40 -7.76 -5.89 -7.54
N ALA A 41 -7.47 -6.68 -6.49
CA ALA A 41 -6.15 -7.30 -6.27
C ALA A 41 -5.79 -8.26 -7.41
N VAL A 42 -6.70 -9.16 -7.80
CA VAL A 42 -6.51 -10.09 -8.94
C VAL A 42 -6.16 -9.34 -10.22
N THR A 43 -6.86 -8.23 -10.48
CA THR A 43 -6.60 -7.40 -11.66
C THR A 43 -5.22 -6.73 -11.58
N GLY A 44 -4.82 -6.27 -10.39
CA GLY A 44 -3.49 -5.73 -10.13
C GLY A 44 -2.39 -6.77 -10.35
N TYR A 45 -2.51 -7.96 -9.77
CA TYR A 45 -1.54 -9.04 -9.91
C TYR A 45 -1.39 -9.49 -11.36
N LYS A 46 -2.48 -9.62 -12.11
CA LYS A 46 -2.39 -9.95 -13.54
C LYS A 46 -1.66 -8.88 -14.35
N ARG A 47 -1.85 -7.59 -14.02
CA ARG A 47 -1.14 -6.49 -14.70
C ARG A 47 0.33 -6.42 -14.33
N ALA A 48 0.67 -6.70 -13.07
CA ALA A 48 2.04 -6.60 -12.56
C ALA A 48 2.88 -7.86 -12.83
N PHE A 49 2.27 -9.05 -12.71
CA PHE A 49 2.96 -10.35 -12.69
C PHE A 49 2.46 -11.33 -13.76
N GLY A 50 1.39 -10.99 -14.50
CA GLY A 50 0.81 -11.87 -15.53
C GLY A 50 -0.08 -12.99 -14.98
N ALA A 51 -0.16 -13.16 -13.66
CA ALA A 51 -0.95 -14.20 -13.00
C ALA A 51 -1.63 -13.67 -11.72
N ASP A 52 -2.64 -14.39 -11.26
CA ASP A 52 -3.26 -14.15 -9.96
C ASP A 52 -2.41 -14.82 -8.87
N VAL A 53 -1.39 -14.10 -8.38
CA VAL A 53 -0.40 -14.62 -7.43
C VAL A 53 -0.07 -13.56 -6.38
N VAL A 54 -0.02 -13.99 -5.13
CA VAL A 54 0.55 -13.21 -4.03
C VAL A 54 2.05 -13.51 -3.99
N PRO A 55 2.94 -12.54 -4.24
CA PRO A 55 4.37 -12.79 -4.44
C PRO A 55 5.15 -13.03 -3.14
N CYS A 56 4.48 -12.96 -1.99
CA CYS A 56 5.08 -13.06 -0.66
C CYS A 56 4.44 -14.18 0.17
N SER A 57 5.16 -14.59 1.19
CA SER A 57 4.75 -15.54 2.22
C SER A 57 4.72 -14.87 3.59
N TYR A 58 4.15 -15.55 4.59
CA TYR A 58 4.16 -15.01 5.96
C TYR A 58 5.55 -14.95 6.59
N ASP A 59 6.52 -15.72 6.07
CA ASP A 59 7.89 -15.71 6.58
C ASP A 59 8.65 -14.45 6.17
N ASP A 60 8.13 -13.69 5.19
CA ASP A 60 8.71 -12.41 4.80
C ASP A 60 8.55 -11.33 5.89
N VAL A 61 7.64 -11.53 6.84
CA VAL A 61 7.41 -10.60 7.96
C VAL A 61 8.66 -10.47 8.82
N GLU A 62 9.27 -11.59 9.18
CA GLU A 62 10.48 -11.63 10.00
C GLU A 62 11.74 -11.23 9.22
N ASN A 63 11.71 -11.37 7.88
CA ASN A 63 12.85 -11.06 7.00
C ASN A 63 12.86 -9.63 6.46
N SER A 64 11.85 -8.81 6.78
CA SER A 64 11.72 -7.45 6.27
C SER A 64 12.45 -6.43 7.15
N ASP A 65 13.12 -5.45 6.53
CA ASP A 65 13.62 -4.25 7.23
C ASP A 65 12.55 -3.15 7.33
N LEU A 66 11.55 -3.17 6.43
CA LEU A 66 10.46 -2.21 6.37
C LEU A 66 9.16 -2.93 5.98
N VAL A 67 8.12 -2.76 6.78
CA VAL A 67 6.76 -3.21 6.49
C VAL A 67 5.85 -1.98 6.34
N VAL A 68 5.20 -1.88 5.18
CA VAL A 68 4.25 -0.80 4.88
C VAL A 68 2.84 -1.38 4.81
N LEU A 69 1.99 -1.02 5.77
CA LEU A 69 0.60 -1.45 5.86
C LEU A 69 -0.29 -0.40 5.19
N VAL A 70 -0.89 -0.72 4.05
CA VAL A 70 -1.70 0.20 3.25
C VAL A 70 -3.18 -0.16 3.40
N GLY A 71 -3.95 0.69 4.08
CA GLY A 71 -5.38 0.47 4.34
C GLY A 71 -5.69 -0.80 5.16
N SER A 72 -4.68 -1.38 5.82
CA SER A 72 -4.80 -2.64 6.55
C SER A 72 -4.95 -2.40 8.05
N ASN A 73 -6.10 -2.80 8.61
CA ASN A 73 -6.28 -2.90 10.05
C ASN A 73 -5.95 -4.32 10.54
N ALA A 74 -4.68 -4.71 10.40
CA ALA A 74 -4.18 -6.05 10.70
C ALA A 74 -4.49 -6.51 12.13
N ALA A 75 -4.44 -5.61 13.12
CA ALA A 75 -4.75 -5.93 14.52
C ALA A 75 -6.15 -6.55 14.70
N TRP A 76 -7.11 -6.15 13.87
CA TRP A 76 -8.49 -6.66 13.92
C TRP A 76 -8.77 -7.72 12.86
N ALA A 77 -8.35 -7.49 11.62
CA ALA A 77 -8.70 -8.32 10.48
C ALA A 77 -7.77 -9.54 10.30
N HIS A 78 -6.53 -9.45 10.79
CA HIS A 78 -5.51 -10.49 10.64
C HIS A 78 -4.68 -10.65 11.94
N PRO A 79 -5.33 -10.97 13.08
CA PRO A 79 -4.71 -10.86 14.41
C PRO A 79 -3.46 -11.74 14.57
N VAL A 80 -3.43 -12.93 13.97
CA VAL A 80 -2.25 -13.81 14.02
C VAL A 80 -1.05 -13.21 13.28
N LEU A 81 -1.29 -12.62 12.09
CA LEU A 81 -0.26 -11.94 11.32
C LEU A 81 0.24 -10.69 12.07
N PHE A 82 -0.68 -9.95 12.70
CA PHE A 82 -0.33 -8.80 13.53
C PHE A 82 0.53 -9.19 14.73
N GLN A 83 0.22 -10.30 15.40
CA GLN A 83 1.05 -10.83 16.48
C GLN A 83 2.45 -11.24 16.00
N ARG A 84 2.56 -11.89 14.83
CA ARG A 84 3.87 -12.18 14.21
C ARG A 84 4.65 -10.90 13.91
N LEU A 85 4.02 -9.89 13.32
CA LEU A 85 4.66 -8.60 13.03
C LEU A 85 5.11 -7.87 14.31
N ALA A 86 4.29 -7.89 15.36
CA ALA A 86 4.64 -7.31 16.65
C ALA A 86 5.82 -8.05 17.29
N GLN A 87 5.88 -9.38 17.17
CA GLN A 87 7.02 -10.19 17.62
C GLN A 87 8.28 -9.84 16.83
N ALA A 88 8.21 -9.83 15.49
CA ALA A 88 9.34 -9.45 14.63
C ALA A 88 9.91 -8.07 14.97
N LYS A 89 9.04 -7.09 15.29
CA LYS A 89 9.46 -5.74 15.71
C LYS A 89 10.15 -5.74 17.08
N ARG A 90 9.75 -6.61 18.00
CA ARG A 90 10.41 -6.78 19.31
C ARG A 90 11.79 -7.41 19.16
N ASP A 91 11.89 -8.44 18.32
CA ASP A 91 13.13 -9.19 18.11
C ASP A 91 14.15 -8.40 17.27
N ASN A 92 13.66 -7.57 16.35
CA ASN A 92 14.47 -6.66 15.55
C ASN A 92 13.98 -5.21 15.68
N PRO A 93 14.53 -4.42 16.64
CA PRO A 93 14.19 -3.00 16.80
C PRO A 93 14.47 -2.14 15.56
N ARG A 94 15.27 -2.62 14.59
CA ARG A 94 15.55 -1.93 13.32
C ARG A 94 14.43 -2.08 12.30
N LEU A 95 13.58 -3.12 12.39
CA LEU A 95 12.42 -3.28 11.51
C LEU A 95 11.55 -2.02 11.64
N ARG A 96 11.22 -1.37 10.53
CA ARG A 96 10.35 -0.19 10.49
C ARG A 96 8.96 -0.58 10.06
N ILE A 97 7.95 -0.02 10.72
CA ILE A 97 6.54 -0.24 10.39
C ILE A 97 5.90 1.11 10.06
N VAL A 98 5.35 1.23 8.86
CA VAL A 98 4.59 2.41 8.41
C VAL A 98 3.15 1.98 8.17
N ALA A 99 2.21 2.61 8.88
CA ALA A 99 0.78 2.43 8.66
C ALA A 99 0.23 3.59 7.83
N ILE A 100 -0.35 3.30 6.67
CA ILE A 100 -1.02 4.26 5.79
C ILE A 100 -2.51 3.96 5.86
N ASP A 101 -3.25 4.74 6.65
CA ASP A 101 -4.69 4.53 6.85
C ASP A 101 -5.33 5.89 7.19
N PRO A 102 -6.47 6.27 6.57
CA PRO A 102 -7.19 7.50 6.92
C PRO A 102 -7.54 7.60 8.41
N ARG A 103 -7.70 6.45 9.08
CA ARG A 103 -8.02 6.35 10.50
C ARG A 103 -6.80 5.84 11.26
N ARG A 104 -6.64 6.31 12.50
CA ARG A 104 -5.74 5.68 13.45
C ARG A 104 -6.46 4.47 14.04
N THR A 105 -5.89 3.27 13.83
CA THR A 105 -6.43 1.99 14.34
C THR A 105 -5.46 1.37 15.35
N ALA A 106 -5.86 0.26 16.00
CA ALA A 106 -4.98 -0.50 16.90
C ALA A 106 -3.70 -0.98 16.19
N THR A 107 -3.74 -1.15 14.86
CA THR A 107 -2.56 -1.47 14.06
C THR A 107 -1.47 -0.40 14.19
N CYS A 108 -1.84 0.85 14.44
CA CYS A 108 -0.90 1.96 14.60
C CYS A 108 -0.13 1.92 15.93
N GLU A 109 -0.45 1.03 16.87
CA GLU A 109 0.24 0.91 18.16
C GLU A 109 1.69 0.44 18.01
N ILE A 110 1.96 -0.44 17.05
CA ILE A 110 3.32 -0.94 16.75
C ILE A 110 4.00 -0.17 15.61
N ALA A 111 3.29 0.78 14.98
CA ALA A 111 3.79 1.51 13.82
C ALA A 111 4.74 2.65 14.24
N ASP A 112 5.91 2.72 13.62
CA ASP A 112 6.84 3.85 13.79
C ASP A 112 6.28 5.15 13.21
N ARG A 113 5.48 5.03 12.14
CA ARG A 113 4.83 6.16 11.46
C ARG A 113 3.41 5.79 11.06
N HIS A 114 2.51 6.75 11.24
CA HIS A 114 1.15 6.69 10.73
C HIS A 114 0.93 7.85 9.76
N LEU A 115 0.55 7.53 8.53
CA LEU A 115 0.23 8.48 7.48
C LEU A 115 -1.29 8.48 7.26
N ALA A 116 -1.95 9.51 7.79
CA ALA A 116 -3.38 9.71 7.64
C ALA A 116 -3.69 10.35 6.27
N LEU A 117 -4.02 9.52 5.30
CA LEU A 117 -4.40 9.94 3.95
C LEU A 117 -5.87 10.32 3.85
N ALA A 118 -6.22 11.19 2.91
CA ALA A 118 -7.60 11.35 2.49
C ALA A 118 -8.09 10.04 1.82
N PRO A 119 -9.34 9.60 2.04
CA PRO A 119 -9.86 8.41 1.36
C PRO A 119 -9.71 8.50 -0.17
N GLY A 120 -9.18 7.45 -0.80
CA GLY A 120 -8.94 7.39 -2.26
C GLY A 120 -7.73 8.17 -2.78
N SER A 121 -6.87 8.69 -1.89
CA SER A 121 -5.68 9.47 -2.26
C SER A 121 -4.37 8.65 -2.32
N ASP A 122 -4.44 7.36 -2.02
CA ASP A 122 -3.34 6.39 -2.04
C ASP A 122 -2.68 6.26 -3.42
N GLY A 123 -3.46 6.29 -4.50
CA GLY A 123 -2.90 6.33 -5.86
C GLY A 123 -1.93 7.49 -6.09
N GLY A 124 -2.23 8.66 -5.51
CA GLY A 124 -1.35 9.83 -5.56
C GLY A 124 -0.12 9.73 -4.67
N LEU A 125 -0.25 9.06 -3.52
CA LEU A 125 0.90 8.75 -2.68
C LEU A 125 1.92 7.90 -3.46
N PHE A 126 1.49 6.81 -4.10
CA PHE A 126 2.40 5.89 -4.79
C PHE A 126 2.96 6.47 -6.09
N ALA A 127 2.16 7.21 -6.87
CA ALA A 127 2.68 7.94 -8.02
C ALA A 127 3.74 8.98 -7.61
N GLY A 128 3.48 9.68 -6.49
CA GLY A 128 4.42 10.62 -5.91
C GLY A 128 5.70 9.96 -5.37
N LEU A 129 5.58 8.80 -4.74
CA LEU A 129 6.72 7.99 -4.28
C LEU A 129 7.60 7.55 -5.46
N LEU A 130 6.99 7.09 -6.55
CA LEU A 130 7.73 6.71 -7.76
C LEU A 130 8.51 7.91 -8.35
N ASN A 131 7.90 9.09 -8.40
CA ASN A 131 8.59 10.31 -8.83
C ASN A 131 9.78 10.65 -7.90
N ALA A 132 9.60 10.54 -6.60
CA ALA A 132 10.66 10.80 -5.62
C ALA A 132 11.82 9.79 -5.76
N LEU A 133 11.53 8.51 -6.03
CA LEU A 133 12.54 7.50 -6.31
C LEU A 133 13.33 7.80 -7.60
N ALA A 134 12.65 8.26 -8.65
CA ALA A 134 13.30 8.66 -9.90
C ALA A 134 14.19 9.89 -9.71
N GLU A 135 13.72 10.90 -8.97
CA GLU A 135 14.51 12.11 -8.64
C GLU A 135 15.73 11.78 -7.76
N ALA A 136 15.61 10.81 -6.86
CA ALA A 136 16.71 10.33 -6.02
C ALA A 136 17.72 9.44 -6.76
N GLY A 137 17.45 9.08 -8.02
CA GLY A 137 18.30 8.15 -8.77
C GLY A 137 18.31 6.73 -8.18
N ALA A 138 17.19 6.29 -7.60
CA ALA A 138 17.08 4.96 -7.01
C ALA A 138 17.34 3.87 -8.07
N CYS A 139 18.10 2.84 -7.70
CA CYS A 139 18.28 1.66 -8.53
C CYS A 139 17.21 0.61 -8.17
N VAL A 140 16.56 0.03 -9.19
CA VAL A 140 15.52 -1.01 -9.04
C VAL A 140 15.96 -2.29 -9.74
N ASP A 141 17.18 -2.73 -9.43
CA ASP A 141 17.73 -3.99 -9.92
C ASP A 141 16.85 -5.17 -9.47
N GLY A 142 16.63 -6.12 -10.37
CA GLY A 142 15.78 -7.30 -10.10
C GLY A 142 14.30 -7.13 -10.44
N PHE A 143 13.83 -5.93 -10.79
CA PHE A 143 12.48 -5.71 -11.30
C PHE A 143 12.50 -5.51 -12.82
N ARG A 144 11.88 -6.43 -13.58
CA ARG A 144 11.91 -6.42 -15.06
C ARG A 144 11.55 -5.06 -15.67
N ASP A 145 10.48 -4.44 -15.15
CA ASP A 145 9.94 -3.18 -15.68
C ASP A 145 10.32 -1.94 -14.83
N GLY A 146 11.18 -2.13 -13.82
CA GLY A 146 11.59 -1.08 -12.89
C GLY A 146 12.28 0.11 -13.58
N PRO A 147 13.29 -0.11 -14.44
CA PRO A 147 13.95 0.98 -15.17
C PRO A 147 12.99 1.80 -16.04
N GLN A 148 12.05 1.14 -16.71
CA GLN A 148 11.04 1.79 -17.56
C GLN A 148 10.06 2.62 -16.70
N ALA A 149 9.66 2.12 -15.53
CA ALA A 149 8.81 2.85 -14.59
C ALA A 149 9.49 4.12 -14.07
N LEU A 150 10.77 4.03 -13.69
CA LEU A 150 11.55 5.20 -13.25
C LEU A 150 11.77 6.21 -14.39
N ALA A 151 12.04 5.74 -15.61
CA ALA A 151 12.18 6.59 -16.78
C ALA A 151 10.88 7.36 -17.10
N ALA A 152 9.71 6.69 -17.01
CA ALA A 152 8.41 7.33 -17.20
C ALA A 152 8.14 8.39 -16.11
N ALA A 153 8.49 8.09 -14.86
CA ALA A 153 8.38 9.05 -13.76
C ALA A 153 9.27 10.29 -13.98
N ALA A 154 10.53 10.09 -14.37
CA ALA A 154 11.47 11.17 -14.71
C ALA A 154 11.01 12.02 -15.91
N ALA A 155 10.43 11.39 -16.93
CA ALA A 155 9.81 12.06 -18.08
C ALA A 155 8.58 12.90 -17.70
N GLY A 156 8.08 12.73 -16.48
CA GLY A 156 7.03 13.55 -15.91
C GLY A 156 5.62 13.09 -16.23
N THR A 157 5.45 11.82 -16.63
CA THR A 157 4.16 11.19 -16.88
C THR A 157 3.18 11.38 -15.72
N TRP A 158 3.70 11.51 -14.49
CA TRP A 158 2.91 11.62 -13.26
C TRP A 158 3.11 12.96 -12.52
N ARG A 159 3.58 14.02 -13.19
CA ARG A 159 3.87 15.33 -12.54
C ARG A 159 2.65 15.98 -11.87
N GLY A 160 1.43 15.65 -12.30
CA GLY A 160 0.18 16.10 -11.67
C GLY A 160 -0.13 15.41 -10.33
N TRP A 161 0.54 14.30 -10.02
CA TRP A 161 0.35 13.49 -8.82
C TRP A 161 1.55 13.65 -7.87
N ARG A 162 1.79 14.87 -7.39
CA ARG A 162 2.78 15.09 -6.32
C ARG A 162 2.18 14.65 -4.98
N PRO A 163 2.94 13.97 -4.08
CA PRO A 163 2.42 13.52 -2.78
C PRO A 163 1.72 14.65 -2.02
N PHE A 164 2.28 15.85 -2.12
CA PHE A 164 1.85 17.05 -1.42
C PHE A 164 0.46 17.59 -1.80
N ALA A 165 0.01 17.38 -3.04
CA ALA A 165 -1.28 17.90 -3.50
C ALA A 165 -2.45 16.99 -3.09
N VAL A 166 -2.17 15.70 -2.91
CA VAL A 166 -3.18 14.64 -2.82
C VAL A 166 -3.28 14.06 -1.40
N CYS A 167 -2.19 14.07 -0.61
CA CYS A 167 -2.11 13.33 0.65
C CYS A 167 -2.38 14.13 1.94
N LEU A 168 -2.53 15.47 1.87
CA LEU A 168 -2.66 16.28 3.08
C LEU A 168 -4.12 16.47 3.51
N PRO A 169 -4.44 16.35 4.83
CA PRO A 169 -5.69 16.86 5.39
C PRO A 169 -5.83 18.34 5.04
N MET A 170 -7.06 18.82 4.80
CA MET A 170 -7.35 20.23 4.43
C MET A 170 -6.61 21.26 5.31
N ARG A 171 -6.37 20.93 6.60
CA ARG A 171 -5.73 21.80 7.60
C ARG A 171 -4.25 22.13 7.33
N TRP A 172 -3.55 21.38 6.47
CA TRP A 172 -2.13 21.58 6.19
C TRP A 172 -1.84 22.30 4.87
N ARG A 173 -2.88 22.58 4.05
CA ARG A 173 -2.73 23.30 2.78
C ARG A 173 -2.34 24.76 2.99
N ASP A 174 -2.81 25.39 4.06
CA ASP A 174 -2.63 26.83 4.29
C ASP A 174 -1.29 27.18 4.97
N SER A 175 -0.71 26.27 5.75
CA SER A 175 0.53 26.53 6.50
C SER A 175 1.82 26.38 5.68
N ILE A 176 1.75 25.83 4.46
CA ILE A 176 2.93 25.55 3.62
C ILE A 176 2.96 26.41 2.35
N ALA A 177 1.81 26.96 1.93
CA ALA A 177 1.76 27.98 0.88
C ALA A 177 2.54 29.27 1.26
N SER A 178 2.82 29.49 2.56
CA SER A 178 3.60 30.62 3.06
C SER A 178 5.10 30.36 3.18
N SER A 179 5.58 29.13 2.99
CA SER A 179 7.01 28.79 3.11
C SER A 179 7.61 28.40 1.75
N SER A 180 7.97 29.40 0.96
CA SER A 180 8.91 29.19 -0.15
C SER A 180 10.31 28.90 0.41
N PRO A 181 11.07 27.91 -0.09
CA PRO A 181 12.42 27.69 0.39
C PRO A 181 13.35 28.82 -0.12
N PRO A 182 14.21 29.40 0.73
CA PRO A 182 15.21 30.35 0.27
C PRO A 182 16.21 29.64 -0.65
N ARG A 183 16.51 30.25 -1.80
CA ARG A 183 17.52 29.74 -2.74
C ARG A 183 18.90 29.79 -2.07
N GLY A 184 19.60 28.65 -2.00
CA GLY A 184 21.07 28.65 -1.81
C GLY A 184 21.67 27.95 -0.58
N ARG A 185 21.27 26.73 -0.22
CA ARG A 185 22.11 25.84 0.61
C ARG A 185 22.20 24.43 0.02
N SER A 186 23.41 23.86 0.04
CA SER A 186 23.71 22.49 -0.36
C SER A 186 23.01 21.47 0.56
N PRO A 187 22.73 20.24 0.09
CA PRO A 187 21.88 19.31 0.83
C PRO A 187 22.67 18.61 1.94
N SER A 188 22.42 19.02 3.19
CA SER A 188 22.42 18.07 4.32
C SER A 188 21.16 17.18 4.19
N THR A 189 21.26 15.92 4.60
CA THR A 189 20.36 14.82 4.24
C THR A 189 18.85 15.12 4.40
N PRO A 190 17.96 14.66 3.49
CA PRO A 190 16.56 15.09 3.43
C PRO A 190 15.65 14.66 4.59
N TRP A 191 16.10 13.80 5.51
CA TRP A 191 15.26 13.17 6.53
C TRP A 191 15.19 13.92 7.86
N GLU A 192 16.10 14.87 8.13
CA GLU A 192 16.15 15.62 9.41
C GLU A 192 15.04 16.68 9.53
N SER A 193 14.41 17.10 8.43
CA SER A 193 13.39 18.17 8.41
C SER A 193 11.96 17.69 8.75
N ILE A 194 11.77 16.40 9.03
CA ILE A 194 10.44 15.79 9.21
C ILE A 194 9.99 15.76 10.69
N ASN A 195 10.81 16.25 11.64
CA ASN A 195 10.41 16.36 13.05
C ASN A 195 9.87 17.77 13.38
N PRO A 196 8.62 17.93 13.84
CA PRO A 196 8.23 19.16 14.50
C PRO A 196 9.02 19.31 15.82
N PRO A 197 9.38 20.54 16.24
CA PRO A 197 10.04 20.74 17.52
C PRO A 197 9.14 20.21 18.64
N ALA A 198 9.74 19.42 19.53
CA ALA A 198 9.09 18.94 20.75
C ALA A 198 8.37 20.10 21.43
N GLN A 199 7.07 19.92 21.68
CA GLN A 199 6.32 20.81 22.56
C GLN A 199 7.03 20.84 23.91
N ARG A 200 7.76 21.92 24.18
CA ARG A 200 8.14 22.29 25.54
C ARG A 200 6.83 22.50 26.30
N GLN A 201 6.52 21.60 27.22
CA GLN A 201 5.65 21.92 28.34
C GLN A 201 6.33 23.01 29.17
N MET A 202 5.47 23.77 29.88
CA MET A 202 5.77 24.92 30.73
C MET A 202 7.09 24.84 31.51
#